data_AF-A0A2K6ES76-F1
#
_entry.id   AF-A0A2K6ES76-F1
#
_cell.length_a   1.000
_cell.length_b   1.000
_cell.length_c   1.000
_cell.angle_alpha   90.00
_cell.angle_beta   90.00
_cell.angle_gamma   90.00
#
_symmetry.space_group_name_H-M   'P 1'
#
loop_
_entity.id
_entity.type
_entity.pdbx_description
1 polymer ?
#
loop_
_entity_poly.entity_id
_entity_poly.type
_entity_poly.pdbx_seq_one_letter_code
_entity_poly.pdbx_strand_id
1 'polypeptide(L)'
;SRPDESRPGPPLCVSPGHSPESMRNNSSSIAEEKPEKEAKKEPGTTPDPAANPFHMSGDEDFFLLRRQERDKALLVSIKDRARPLRAASLPRCSPLSNRAHVSLLGRALSSVLRTSHLAGLQPRPGPPLVAARKMEPESTSGYVDQKRQLFLVQYALEMKRVEIGRLETLVAREEARLERAEKSLQRDAALFDQFLKDNDRSSVQAMRVAEKETRARIEKIFEIQDLSSQITNVKSKTLSSKKKKKKRKWRPGCKDCWRLGVQDQPGQHSETPPLQKMRKISQELELYFTEPQQLLDVFTELEEQNLSLTQNVQEMEETVEDLGRTLRNTRSRMDRELKHLKQCISTITMAIAKEEETAAELELKARVFHFGEYMGDEQDKLLDSLHLKVLDVYRNCVGGQQEAGLGTVQMLTVIEHQLDELLENLEHVPPAKIEQAEKAKEKERRVRLREEKARMQKALQEERLLRAQARAQAEIRKKRGRKLVCRSRPPAFRATAASDHALPDKAEEELLYFFT
;
A
#
# COMPACT_ATOMS: atom_id res chain seq x y z
N SER A 1 -24.77 66.25 -5.45
CA SER A 1 -24.79 65.85 -6.86
C SER A 1 -24.39 64.39 -7.02
N ARG A 2 -25.03 63.66 -7.91
CA ARG A 2 -24.58 62.38 -8.52
C ARG A 2 -23.97 62.71 -9.91
N PRO A 3 -23.40 61.76 -10.69
CA PRO A 3 -22.91 60.40 -10.40
C PRO A 3 -21.35 60.35 -10.62
N ASP A 4 -20.62 59.28 -11.00
CA ASP A 4 -20.77 58.42 -12.20
C ASP A 4 -20.11 57.03 -12.09
N GLU A 5 -20.49 56.12 -13.00
CA GLU A 5 -20.07 54.72 -13.09
C GLU A 5 -18.83 54.48 -13.97
N SER A 6 -18.18 53.30 -13.85
CA SER A 6 -17.65 52.52 -14.99
C SER A 6 -17.10 51.15 -14.56
N ARG A 7 -17.42 50.10 -15.34
CA ARG A 7 -16.92 48.70 -15.20
C ARG A 7 -15.92 48.36 -16.35
N PRO A 8 -15.14 47.25 -16.25
CA PRO A 8 -13.93 47.03 -17.06
C PRO A 8 -14.14 46.28 -18.39
N GLY A 9 -13.13 46.34 -19.27
CA GLY A 9 -12.99 45.55 -20.50
C GLY A 9 -11.80 44.54 -20.47
N PRO A 10 -11.70 43.62 -21.45
CA PRO A 10 -10.85 42.42 -21.38
C PRO A 10 -9.52 42.52 -22.17
N PRO A 11 -8.55 41.60 -21.94
CA PRO A 11 -7.32 41.48 -22.73
C PRO A 11 -7.48 40.59 -23.98
N LEU A 12 -6.57 40.80 -24.94
CA LEU A 12 -6.60 40.25 -26.31
C LEU A 12 -5.81 38.94 -26.47
N CYS A 13 -6.18 38.14 -27.47
CA CYS A 13 -5.38 37.02 -28.00
C CYS A 13 -4.47 37.48 -29.14
N VAL A 14 -3.22 36.99 -29.20
CA VAL A 14 -2.35 37.09 -30.39
C VAL A 14 -1.51 35.81 -30.57
N SER A 15 -1.52 35.30 -31.81
CA SER A 15 -0.66 34.31 -32.49
C SER A 15 -0.67 34.69 -33.99
N PRO A 16 0.04 34.07 -34.97
CA PRO A 16 0.85 32.83 -34.94
C PRO A 16 2.16 32.85 -35.80
N GLY A 17 2.79 31.67 -35.99
CA GLY A 17 3.73 31.34 -37.10
C GLY A 17 5.09 30.76 -36.64
N HIS A 18 5.73 29.77 -37.27
CA HIS A 18 5.34 28.88 -38.40
C HIS A 18 6.15 27.54 -38.33
N SER A 19 5.64 26.46 -38.95
CA SER A 19 6.24 25.10 -39.14
C SER A 19 7.39 25.09 -40.20
N PRO A 20 7.96 23.95 -40.70
CA PRO A 20 7.72 22.49 -40.46
C PRO A 20 9.06 21.68 -40.25
N GLU A 21 9.25 20.36 -40.45
CA GLU A 21 8.42 19.17 -40.80
C GLU A 21 9.10 17.84 -40.35
N SER A 22 8.37 16.71 -40.30
CA SER A 22 8.78 15.34 -40.76
C SER A 22 7.94 14.24 -40.09
N MET A 23 7.06 13.58 -40.86
CA MET A 23 6.37 12.33 -40.46
C MET A 23 6.83 11.15 -41.29
N ARG A 24 6.91 9.95 -40.70
CA ARG A 24 6.69 8.66 -41.39
C ARG A 24 6.20 7.57 -40.43
N ASN A 25 4.89 7.28 -40.50
CA ASN A 25 4.25 6.00 -40.87
C ASN A 25 5.19 4.75 -40.92
N ASN A 26 4.80 3.52 -40.56
CA ASN A 26 3.46 2.96 -40.33
C ASN A 26 3.50 1.57 -39.63
N SER A 27 2.39 1.19 -38.99
CA SER A 27 1.73 -0.14 -38.98
C SER A 27 2.44 -1.48 -38.68
N SER A 28 1.95 -2.13 -37.61
CA SER A 28 1.23 -3.43 -37.60
C SER A 28 1.92 -4.81 -37.80
N SER A 29 1.59 -5.69 -36.84
CA SER A 29 1.24 -7.13 -36.94
C SER A 29 2.29 -8.25 -37.19
N ILE A 30 2.34 -9.16 -36.20
CA ILE A 30 2.23 -10.64 -36.28
C ILE A 30 3.16 -11.39 -37.25
N ALA A 31 4.07 -12.20 -36.69
CA ALA A 31 4.18 -13.64 -36.99
C ALA A 31 5.12 -14.36 -35.98
N GLU A 32 4.99 -15.69 -35.93
CA GLU A 32 5.82 -16.64 -35.18
C GLU A 32 7.23 -16.77 -35.78
N GLU A 33 8.23 -17.18 -34.98
CA GLU A 33 8.99 -18.42 -35.27
C GLU A 33 9.90 -18.89 -34.11
N LYS A 34 10.39 -20.13 -34.24
CA LYS A 34 11.17 -20.95 -33.29
C LYS A 34 12.04 -21.90 -34.14
N PRO A 35 13.05 -22.60 -33.58
CA PRO A 35 14.31 -22.15 -33.00
C PRO A 35 15.53 -22.50 -33.90
N GLU A 36 16.69 -21.87 -33.69
CA GLU A 36 17.96 -22.37 -34.25
C GLU A 36 18.80 -23.16 -33.22
N LYS A 37 19.67 -24.04 -33.75
CA LYS A 37 20.40 -25.07 -32.99
C LYS A 37 21.89 -24.77 -32.84
N GLU A 38 22.39 -25.10 -31.65
CA GLU A 38 23.70 -25.70 -31.33
C GLU A 38 24.88 -25.61 -32.33
N ALA A 39 26.00 -25.04 -31.86
CA ALA A 39 27.34 -25.37 -32.34
C ALA A 39 28.37 -25.46 -31.19
N LYS A 40 28.52 -26.68 -30.64
CA LYS A 40 29.72 -27.32 -30.08
C LYS A 40 30.77 -26.50 -29.29
N LYS A 41 31.03 -26.96 -28.04
CA LYS A 41 32.37 -26.96 -27.45
C LYS A 41 32.77 -28.39 -27.04
N GLU A 42 34.05 -28.69 -27.20
CA GLU A 42 34.69 -30.01 -27.00
C GLU A 42 34.78 -30.45 -25.52
N PRO A 43 35.01 -31.74 -25.22
CA PRO A 43 34.83 -32.31 -23.89
C PRO A 43 36.04 -32.07 -22.96
N GLY A 44 35.78 -31.64 -21.73
CA GLY A 44 36.81 -31.40 -20.71
C GLY A 44 36.35 -31.77 -19.31
N THR A 45 36.83 -32.92 -18.83
CA THR A 45 37.00 -33.30 -17.41
C THR A 45 35.84 -33.03 -16.44
N THR A 46 35.02 -34.05 -16.19
CA THR A 46 34.22 -34.14 -14.96
C THR A 46 35.13 -34.18 -13.73
N PRO A 47 35.01 -33.26 -12.75
CA PRO A 47 35.59 -33.46 -11.43
C PRO A 47 34.79 -34.53 -10.66
N ASP A 48 35.51 -35.34 -9.90
CA ASP A 48 35.00 -36.43 -9.09
C ASP A 48 33.90 -35.95 -8.10
N PRO A 49 32.68 -36.56 -8.06
CA PRO A 49 31.57 -36.08 -7.22
C PRO A 49 31.79 -36.28 -5.71
N ALA A 50 32.93 -36.82 -5.28
CA ALA A 50 33.26 -37.11 -3.88
C ALA A 50 33.77 -35.90 -3.07
N ALA A 51 34.02 -34.74 -3.69
CA ALA A 51 34.80 -33.66 -3.07
C ALA A 51 34.02 -32.55 -2.35
N ASN A 52 32.68 -32.43 -2.48
CA ASN A 52 31.92 -31.38 -1.77
C ASN A 52 30.46 -31.78 -1.45
N PRO A 53 30.06 -31.90 -0.17
CA PRO A 53 28.69 -32.23 0.24
C PRO A 53 27.67 -31.08 0.10
N PHE A 54 28.06 -29.91 -0.44
CA PHE A 54 27.20 -28.73 -0.60
C PHE A 54 27.05 -28.26 -2.06
N HIS A 55 27.10 -29.17 -3.04
CA HIS A 55 26.82 -28.80 -4.43
C HIS A 55 25.32 -28.77 -4.72
N MET A 56 24.77 -27.58 -5.00
CA MET A 56 23.39 -27.37 -5.44
C MET A 56 23.35 -27.29 -6.97
N SER A 57 22.52 -28.11 -7.62
CA SER A 57 22.27 -28.04 -9.07
C SER A 57 21.53 -26.76 -9.44
N GLY A 58 22.05 -26.02 -10.43
CA GLY A 58 21.80 -24.58 -10.60
C GLY A 58 20.47 -24.11 -11.21
N ASP A 59 19.40 -24.91 -11.25
CA ASP A 59 18.15 -24.57 -11.96
C ASP A 59 16.84 -24.75 -11.15
N GLU A 60 16.90 -24.93 -9.82
CA GLU A 60 15.70 -24.89 -8.96
C GLU A 60 15.92 -23.99 -7.74
N ASP A 61 15.14 -22.91 -7.67
CA ASP A 61 15.33 -21.82 -6.71
C ASP A 61 14.79 -22.23 -5.32
N PHE A 62 15.64 -22.93 -4.55
CA PHE A 62 15.34 -23.56 -3.26
C PHE A 62 14.57 -22.66 -2.27
N PHE A 63 14.83 -21.36 -2.30
CA PHE A 63 14.15 -20.37 -1.47
C PHE A 63 12.69 -20.14 -1.89
N LEU A 64 12.38 -20.18 -3.18
CA LEU A 64 11.00 -20.12 -3.69
C LEU A 64 10.23 -21.38 -3.31
N LEU A 65 10.84 -22.57 -3.43
CA LEU A 65 10.19 -23.84 -3.07
C LEU A 65 9.85 -23.88 -1.57
N ARG A 66 10.82 -23.54 -0.71
CA ARG A 66 10.65 -23.46 0.76
C ARG A 66 9.69 -22.34 1.20
N ARG A 67 9.53 -21.28 0.41
CA ARG A 67 8.51 -20.23 0.62
C ARG A 67 7.13 -20.75 0.25
N GLN A 68 7.00 -21.41 -0.89
CA GLN A 68 5.75 -22.03 -1.35
C GLN A 68 5.26 -23.13 -0.39
N GLU A 69 6.16 -23.90 0.23
CA GLU A 69 5.83 -24.84 1.30
C GLU A 69 5.26 -24.14 2.56
N ARG A 70 5.86 -23.02 2.98
CA ARG A 70 5.34 -22.21 4.10
C ARG A 70 3.96 -21.63 3.79
N ASP A 71 3.76 -21.11 2.58
CA ASP A 71 2.49 -20.52 2.17
C ASP A 71 1.38 -21.59 2.07
N LYS A 72 1.71 -22.79 1.57
CA LYS A 72 0.82 -23.97 1.59
C LYS A 72 0.47 -24.38 3.03
N ALA A 73 1.45 -24.42 3.94
CA ALA A 73 1.23 -24.78 5.34
C ALA A 73 0.36 -23.74 6.08
N LEU A 74 0.54 -22.45 5.80
CA LEU A 74 -0.34 -21.38 6.29
C LEU A 74 -1.77 -21.54 5.76
N LEU A 75 -1.93 -21.83 4.46
CA LEU A 75 -3.26 -22.06 3.88
C LEU A 75 -3.99 -23.24 4.54
N VAL A 76 -3.29 -24.35 4.82
CA VAL A 76 -3.86 -25.51 5.53
C VAL A 76 -4.28 -25.11 6.95
N SER A 77 -3.41 -24.42 7.70
CA SER A 77 -3.72 -23.95 9.07
C SER A 77 -4.92 -22.98 9.13
N ILE A 78 -5.08 -22.12 8.12
CA ILE A 78 -6.25 -21.24 7.98
C ILE A 78 -7.51 -22.06 7.67
N LYS A 79 -7.42 -23.04 6.76
CA LYS A 79 -8.52 -23.90 6.34
C LYS A 79 -9.02 -24.83 7.47
N ASP A 80 -8.11 -25.27 8.34
CA ASP A 80 -8.43 -26.05 9.53
C ASP A 80 -9.05 -25.19 10.64
N ARG A 81 -8.60 -23.94 10.82
CA ARG A 81 -9.25 -22.96 11.71
C ARG A 81 -10.65 -22.54 11.23
N ALA A 82 -10.92 -22.59 9.93
CA ALA A 82 -12.21 -22.24 9.33
C ALA A 82 -13.26 -23.38 9.39
N ARG A 83 -12.92 -24.58 9.88
CA ARG A 83 -13.84 -25.72 9.94
C ARG A 83 -14.70 -25.65 11.22
N PRO A 84 -16.05 -25.48 11.13
CA PRO A 84 -16.89 -25.42 12.33
C PRO A 84 -16.95 -26.78 13.02
N LEU A 85 -16.60 -26.83 14.31
CA LEU A 85 -16.72 -28.02 15.13
C LEU A 85 -18.20 -28.31 15.40
N ARG A 86 -18.79 -29.29 14.68
CA ARG A 86 -20.10 -29.84 15.05
C ARG A 86 -19.98 -30.57 16.38
N ALA A 87 -20.81 -30.20 17.35
CA ALA A 87 -20.95 -30.92 18.60
C ALA A 87 -21.52 -32.32 18.32
N ALA A 88 -20.76 -33.37 18.66
CA ALA A 88 -21.22 -34.75 18.69
C ALA A 88 -20.87 -35.35 20.06
N SER A 89 -21.86 -35.95 20.71
CA SER A 89 -21.75 -36.53 22.05
C SER A 89 -20.88 -37.79 22.05
N LEU A 90 -19.96 -37.86 23.02
CA LEU A 90 -19.11 -39.04 23.25
C LEU A 90 -19.88 -40.16 23.97
N PRO A 91 -19.59 -41.42 23.62
CA PRO A 91 -19.44 -42.48 24.61
C PRO A 91 -17.99 -43.01 24.68
N ARG A 92 -17.46 -43.00 25.90
CA ARG A 92 -16.40 -43.81 26.54
C ARG A 92 -15.30 -44.55 25.72
N CYS A 93 -14.08 -44.41 26.28
CA CYS A 93 -12.98 -45.40 26.37
C CYS A 93 -11.94 -45.52 25.21
N SER A 94 -10.92 -44.66 25.31
CA SER A 94 -9.45 -44.96 25.25
C SER A 94 -8.88 -45.92 24.19
N PRO A 95 -7.86 -45.45 23.46
CA PRO A 95 -6.52 -46.05 23.61
C PRO A 95 -5.38 -45.04 23.88
N LEU A 96 -4.17 -45.57 24.13
CA LEU A 96 -2.96 -44.89 24.61
C LEU A 96 -2.03 -44.41 23.46
N SER A 97 -1.02 -43.60 23.82
CA SER A 97 0.10 -43.08 23.00
C SER A 97 -0.29 -42.08 21.88
N ASN A 98 0.32 -40.91 21.73
CA ASN A 98 1.47 -40.29 22.41
C ASN A 98 1.14 -38.84 22.84
N ARG A 99 0.88 -38.61 24.13
CA ARG A 99 0.68 -37.28 24.73
C ARG A 99 1.51 -37.13 26.01
N ALA A 100 2.82 -37.40 25.92
CA ALA A 100 3.72 -37.44 27.08
C ALA A 100 4.58 -36.18 27.25
N HIS A 101 5.09 -35.57 26.16
CA HIS A 101 6.14 -34.55 26.27
C HIS A 101 5.64 -33.13 26.61
N VAL A 102 4.53 -32.66 26.04
CA VAL A 102 4.02 -31.29 26.30
C VAL A 102 3.37 -31.16 27.68
N SER A 103 2.76 -32.23 28.18
CA SER A 103 2.13 -32.28 29.52
C SER A 103 3.12 -32.36 30.68
N LEU A 104 4.38 -32.75 30.43
CA LEU A 104 5.39 -32.87 31.49
C LEU A 104 5.88 -31.48 31.97
N LEU A 105 6.11 -30.55 31.03
CA LEU A 105 6.52 -29.18 31.32
C LEU A 105 5.41 -28.39 32.04
N GLY A 106 4.15 -28.54 31.59
CA GLY A 106 2.99 -27.92 32.26
C GLY A 106 2.76 -28.44 33.69
N ARG A 107 2.99 -29.74 33.95
CA ARG A 107 2.90 -30.32 35.30
C ARG A 107 4.06 -29.89 36.20
N ALA A 108 5.28 -29.77 35.68
CA ALA A 108 6.44 -29.33 36.45
C ALA A 108 6.28 -27.91 37.02
N LEU A 109 5.84 -26.96 36.19
CA LEU A 109 5.54 -25.59 36.63
C LEU A 109 4.39 -25.56 37.65
N SER A 110 3.34 -26.37 37.42
CA SER A 110 2.19 -26.52 38.32
C SER A 110 2.49 -27.19 39.68
N SER A 111 3.63 -27.89 39.81
CA SER A 111 4.10 -28.44 41.08
C SER A 111 5.00 -27.48 41.86
N VAL A 112 5.79 -26.65 41.18
CA VAL A 112 6.70 -25.69 41.82
C VAL A 112 5.94 -24.49 42.42
N LEU A 113 4.87 -24.00 41.78
CA LEU A 113 4.02 -22.95 42.36
C LEU A 113 3.08 -23.44 43.48
N ARG A 114 3.00 -24.75 43.73
CA ARG A 114 2.04 -25.31 44.70
C ARG A 114 2.61 -25.48 46.12
N THR A 115 3.89 -25.21 46.32
CA THR A 115 4.61 -25.43 47.60
C THR A 115 4.82 -24.17 48.44
N SER A 116 4.15 -23.05 48.11
CA SER A 116 4.38 -21.74 48.74
C SER A 116 3.16 -21.12 49.46
N HIS A 117 2.21 -21.94 49.92
CA HIS A 117 1.12 -21.48 50.78
C HIS A 117 1.03 -22.29 52.08
N LEU A 118 0.93 -21.56 53.19
CA LEU A 118 0.95 -22.07 54.56
C LEU A 118 -0.33 -22.86 54.86
N ALA A 119 -0.17 -24.11 55.33
CA ALA A 119 -1.21 -24.85 56.01
C ALA A 119 -0.57 -25.74 57.09
N GLY A 120 -0.76 -25.39 58.36
CA GLY A 120 -0.38 -26.26 59.46
C GLY A 120 -1.47 -27.30 59.75
N LEU A 121 -1.07 -28.44 60.34
CA LEU A 121 -1.76 -29.14 61.45
C LEU A 121 -1.10 -30.50 61.73
N GLN A 122 -0.59 -30.64 62.96
CA GLN A 122 -0.22 -31.86 63.72
C GLN A 122 0.73 -32.94 63.13
N PRO A 123 1.68 -33.46 63.94
CA PRO A 123 2.44 -34.65 63.58
C PRO A 123 1.65 -35.93 63.88
N ARG A 124 1.47 -36.80 62.87
CA ARG A 124 1.13 -38.21 63.11
C ARG A 124 2.42 -39.04 63.25
N PRO A 125 2.49 -40.00 64.18
CA PRO A 125 3.68 -40.83 64.36
C PRO A 125 3.82 -41.82 63.19
N GLY A 126 4.93 -41.73 62.47
CA GLY A 126 5.38 -42.75 61.53
C GLY A 126 6.08 -43.93 62.25
N PRO A 127 6.23 -45.09 61.57
CA PRO A 127 6.83 -46.28 62.17
C PRO A 127 8.32 -46.08 62.53
N PRO A 128 8.87 -46.87 63.47
CA PRO A 128 10.19 -46.64 64.04
C PRO A 128 11.33 -46.79 63.02
N LEU A 129 12.27 -45.86 63.10
CA LEU A 129 13.52 -45.83 62.35
C LEU A 129 14.44 -47.01 62.70
N VAL A 130 14.32 -48.13 61.99
CA VAL A 130 15.39 -49.16 61.96
C VAL A 130 15.65 -49.64 60.53
N ALA A 131 16.15 -48.74 59.71
CA ALA A 131 16.96 -49.07 58.55
C ALA A 131 18.08 -48.03 58.45
N ALA A 132 19.06 -48.14 59.35
CA ALA A 132 20.32 -47.43 59.24
C ALA A 132 21.06 -47.97 58.00
N ARG A 133 20.68 -47.49 56.82
CA ARG A 133 21.56 -47.47 55.66
C ARG A 133 22.83 -46.80 56.15
N LYS A 134 23.95 -47.53 56.10
CA LYS A 134 25.27 -46.94 56.36
C LYS A 134 25.44 -45.83 55.33
N MET A 135 25.21 -44.61 55.77
CA MET A 135 25.58 -43.43 55.02
C MET A 135 27.09 -43.35 55.20
N GLU A 136 27.80 -44.09 54.32
CA GLU A 136 29.24 -43.91 54.16
C GLU A 136 29.48 -42.40 54.08
N PRO A 137 30.42 -41.85 54.88
CA PRO A 137 30.65 -40.41 54.89
C PRO A 137 30.94 -40.00 53.46
N GLU A 138 30.08 -39.14 52.89
CA GLU A 138 30.25 -38.68 51.53
C GLU A 138 31.68 -38.16 51.41
N SER A 139 32.45 -38.78 50.51
CA SER A 139 33.82 -38.34 50.23
C SER A 139 33.78 -36.83 50.05
N THR A 140 34.72 -36.10 50.66
CA THR A 140 34.66 -34.64 50.70
C THR A 140 34.57 -34.02 49.30
N SER A 141 35.06 -34.72 48.27
CA SER A 141 34.79 -34.43 46.85
C SER A 141 33.29 -34.48 46.51
N GLY A 142 32.61 -35.60 46.78
CA GLY A 142 31.20 -35.81 46.44
C GLY A 142 30.26 -34.78 47.07
N TYR A 143 30.49 -34.39 48.33
CA TYR A 143 29.74 -33.28 48.95
C TYR A 143 30.00 -31.94 48.23
N VAL A 144 31.27 -31.66 47.89
CA VAL A 144 31.64 -30.46 47.12
C VAL A 144 31.01 -30.48 45.73
N ASP A 145 30.96 -31.63 45.07
CA ASP A 145 30.38 -31.81 43.74
C ASP A 145 28.85 -31.65 43.77
N GLN A 146 28.16 -32.20 44.78
CA GLN A 146 26.74 -31.94 45.01
C GLN A 146 26.46 -30.45 45.28
N LYS A 147 27.30 -29.77 46.06
CA LYS A 147 27.15 -28.32 46.30
C LYS A 147 27.40 -27.49 45.03
N ARG A 148 28.34 -27.89 44.17
CA ARG A 148 28.55 -27.28 42.85
C ARG A 148 27.32 -27.48 41.95
N GLN A 149 26.79 -28.70 41.87
CA GLN A 149 25.57 -29.00 41.10
C GLN A 149 24.37 -28.18 41.60
N LEU A 150 24.16 -28.10 42.91
CA LEU A 150 23.11 -27.28 43.51
C LEU A 150 23.27 -25.79 43.15
N PHE A 151 24.48 -25.25 43.25
CA PHE A 151 24.76 -23.85 42.88
C PHE A 151 24.49 -23.59 41.39
N LEU A 152 24.92 -24.48 40.49
CA LEU A 152 24.67 -24.35 39.05
C LEU A 152 23.18 -24.37 38.72
N VAL A 153 22.40 -25.23 39.38
CA VAL A 153 20.93 -25.27 39.24
C VAL A 153 20.29 -24.01 39.80
N GLN A 154 20.71 -23.52 40.96
CA GLN A 154 20.22 -22.27 41.56
C GLN A 154 20.51 -21.07 40.65
N TYR A 155 21.73 -20.94 40.14
CA TYR A 155 22.11 -19.89 39.19
C TYR A 155 21.28 -19.96 37.90
N ALA A 156 21.12 -21.15 37.32
CA ALA A 156 20.31 -21.33 36.11
C ALA A 156 18.82 -21.02 36.33
N LEU A 157 18.27 -21.28 37.52
CA LEU A 157 16.90 -20.88 37.88
C LEU A 157 16.78 -19.36 38.04
N GLU A 158 17.77 -18.71 38.66
CA GLU A 158 17.73 -17.25 38.88
C GLU A 158 17.90 -16.49 37.57
N MET A 159 18.83 -16.91 36.69
CA MET A 159 18.96 -16.35 35.34
C MET A 159 17.66 -16.50 34.53
N LYS A 160 16.95 -17.63 34.68
CA LYS A 160 15.63 -17.82 34.04
C LYS A 160 14.55 -16.93 34.63
N ARG A 161 14.55 -16.65 35.94
CA ARG A 161 13.61 -15.71 36.58
C ARG A 161 13.83 -14.29 36.10
N VAL A 162 15.08 -13.84 36.02
CA VAL A 162 15.45 -12.52 35.47
C VAL A 162 14.98 -12.40 34.01
N GLU A 163 15.21 -13.43 33.19
CA GLU A 163 14.76 -13.43 31.79
C GLU A 163 13.23 -13.49 31.65
N ILE A 164 12.53 -14.24 32.51
CA ILE A 164 11.05 -14.22 32.57
C ILE A 164 10.55 -12.80 32.89
N GLY A 165 11.10 -12.14 33.92
CA GLY A 165 10.73 -10.76 34.24
C GLY A 165 11.00 -9.78 33.09
N ARG A 166 12.11 -9.96 32.36
CA ARG A 166 12.41 -9.19 31.15
C ARG A 166 11.32 -9.39 30.08
N LEU A 167 10.91 -10.64 29.83
CA LEU A 167 9.85 -10.97 28.87
C LEU A 167 8.48 -10.43 29.32
N GLU A 168 8.13 -10.52 30.61
CA GLU A 168 6.91 -9.95 31.18
C GLU A 168 6.83 -8.43 30.96
N THR A 169 7.94 -7.70 31.16
CA THR A 169 7.96 -6.25 30.87
C THR A 169 7.82 -5.92 29.38
N LEU A 170 8.25 -6.81 28.47
CA LEU A 170 8.04 -6.64 27.03
C LEU A 170 6.58 -6.92 26.64
N VAL A 171 6.00 -8.01 27.17
CA VAL A 171 4.58 -8.35 26.96
C VAL A 171 3.68 -7.20 27.43
N ALA A 172 3.88 -6.68 28.64
CA ALA A 172 3.08 -5.58 29.17
C ALA A 172 3.20 -4.28 28.34
N ARG A 173 4.36 -4.01 27.72
CA ARG A 173 4.55 -2.86 26.82
C ARG A 173 3.81 -3.03 25.50
N GLU A 174 3.86 -4.22 24.91
CA GLU A 174 3.13 -4.53 23.68
C GLU A 174 1.62 -4.59 23.91
N GLU A 175 1.15 -5.19 25.00
CA GLU A 175 -0.27 -5.17 25.39
C GLU A 175 -0.80 -3.74 25.54
N ALA A 176 -0.06 -2.88 26.26
CA ALA A 176 -0.43 -1.47 26.40
C ALA A 176 -0.38 -0.68 25.07
N ARG A 177 0.40 -1.14 24.08
CA ARG A 177 0.43 -0.54 22.72
C ARG A 177 -0.76 -1.00 21.90
N LEU A 178 -1.07 -2.30 21.92
CA LEU A 178 -2.24 -2.88 21.27
C LEU A 178 -3.55 -2.28 21.82
N GLU A 179 -3.67 -2.11 23.14
CA GLU A 179 -4.85 -1.50 23.76
C GLU A 179 -5.06 -0.04 23.33
N ARG A 180 -3.96 0.71 23.12
CA ARG A 180 -4.01 2.08 22.56
C ARG A 180 -4.46 2.10 21.10
N ALA A 181 -3.94 1.19 20.28
CA ALA A 181 -4.32 1.05 18.89
C ALA A 181 -5.81 0.62 18.75
N GLU A 182 -6.25 -0.36 19.54
CA GLU A 182 -7.64 -0.82 19.56
C GLU A 182 -8.60 0.33 19.95
N LYS A 183 -8.27 1.09 21.00
CA LYS A 183 -9.05 2.28 21.39
C LYS A 183 -9.07 3.36 20.29
N SER A 184 -8.05 3.46 19.43
CA SER A 184 -8.09 4.36 18.27
C SER A 184 -9.07 3.85 17.22
N LEU A 185 -8.92 2.59 16.80
CA LEU A 185 -9.81 1.96 15.82
C LEU A 185 -11.28 1.97 16.26
N GLN A 186 -11.56 1.80 17.56
CA GLN A 186 -12.91 1.92 18.12
C GLN A 186 -13.48 3.35 18.00
N ARG A 187 -12.66 4.40 18.19
CA ARG A 187 -13.09 5.79 17.97
C ARG A 187 -13.33 6.06 16.49
N ASP A 188 -12.42 5.61 15.62
CA ASP A 188 -12.52 5.81 14.18
C ASP A 188 -13.78 5.11 13.63
N ALA A 189 -14.06 3.88 14.07
CA ALA A 189 -15.30 3.17 13.73
C ALA A 189 -16.56 3.93 14.19
N ALA A 190 -16.56 4.50 15.40
CA ALA A 190 -17.67 5.31 15.89
C ALA A 190 -17.87 6.61 15.07
N LEU A 191 -16.78 7.23 14.59
CA LEU A 191 -16.83 8.39 13.68
C LEU A 191 -17.35 8.01 12.29
N PHE A 192 -16.95 6.85 11.74
CA PHE A 192 -17.52 6.33 10.49
C PHE A 192 -19.02 6.04 10.61
N ASP A 193 -19.46 5.41 11.69
CA ASP A 193 -20.88 5.19 11.99
C ASP A 193 -21.68 6.50 12.09
N GLN A 194 -21.07 7.56 12.62
CA GLN A 194 -21.68 8.89 12.69
C GLN A 194 -21.75 9.54 11.30
N PHE A 195 -20.66 9.47 10.53
CA PHE A 195 -20.61 9.95 9.14
C PHE A 195 -21.68 9.29 8.25
N LEU A 196 -21.85 7.96 8.34
CA LEU A 196 -22.89 7.24 7.61
C LEU A 196 -24.30 7.74 7.99
N LYS A 197 -24.59 7.89 9.29
CA LYS A 197 -25.89 8.41 9.76
C LYS A 197 -26.18 9.82 9.25
N ASP A 198 -25.17 10.69 9.20
CA ASP A 198 -25.33 12.06 8.73
C ASP A 198 -25.38 12.15 7.19
N ASN A 199 -24.70 11.25 6.47
CA ASN A 199 -24.85 11.09 5.03
C ASN A 199 -26.26 10.61 4.66
N ASP A 200 -26.77 9.55 5.31
CA ASP A 200 -28.13 9.05 5.12
C ASP A 200 -29.18 10.14 5.39
N ARG A 201 -29.01 10.91 6.48
CA ARG A 201 -29.88 12.05 6.79
C ARG A 201 -29.85 13.11 5.69
N SER A 202 -28.67 13.47 5.19
CA SER A 202 -28.49 14.46 4.12
C SER A 202 -29.10 13.97 2.80
N SER A 203 -28.85 12.72 2.43
CA SER A 203 -29.42 12.03 1.26
C SER A 203 -30.95 12.01 1.30
N VAL A 204 -31.55 11.60 2.43
CA VAL A 204 -33.01 11.61 2.63
C VAL A 204 -33.58 13.03 2.60
N GLN A 205 -32.87 14.04 3.10
CA GLN A 205 -33.29 15.44 2.98
C GLN A 205 -33.26 15.90 1.52
N ALA A 206 -32.19 15.62 0.77
CA ALA A 206 -32.07 15.95 -0.65
C ALA A 206 -33.17 15.28 -1.48
N MET A 207 -33.45 13.99 -1.26
CA MET A 207 -34.58 13.30 -1.90
C MET A 207 -35.92 13.97 -1.58
N ARG A 208 -36.18 14.35 -0.32
CA ARG A 208 -37.42 15.04 0.07
C ARG A 208 -37.56 16.44 -0.55
N VAL A 209 -36.45 17.15 -0.77
CA VAL A 209 -36.46 18.44 -1.48
C VAL A 209 -36.78 18.21 -2.97
N ALA A 210 -36.07 17.27 -3.62
CA ALA A 210 -36.34 16.90 -5.01
C ALA A 210 -37.78 16.43 -5.22
N GLU A 211 -38.36 15.63 -4.32
CA GLU A 211 -39.77 15.24 -4.37
C GLU A 211 -40.74 16.42 -4.24
N LYS A 212 -40.43 17.43 -3.42
CA LYS A 212 -41.26 18.64 -3.32
C LYS A 212 -41.18 19.47 -4.59
N GLU A 213 -39.99 19.63 -5.15
CA GLU A 213 -39.77 20.35 -6.40
C GLU A 213 -40.44 19.64 -7.59
N THR A 214 -40.38 18.30 -7.68
CA THR A 214 -41.08 17.56 -8.73
C THR A 214 -42.59 17.64 -8.59
N ARG A 215 -43.14 17.58 -7.37
CA ARG A 215 -44.58 17.81 -7.11
C ARG A 215 -45.00 19.21 -7.54
N ALA A 216 -44.30 20.25 -7.09
CA ALA A 216 -44.57 21.63 -7.50
C ALA A 216 -44.46 21.82 -9.03
N ARG A 217 -43.48 21.17 -9.68
CA ARG A 217 -43.35 21.17 -11.14
C ARG A 217 -44.53 20.50 -11.83
N ILE A 218 -45.04 19.39 -11.29
CA ILE A 218 -46.23 18.70 -11.82
C ILE A 218 -47.48 19.57 -11.65
N GLU A 219 -47.66 20.22 -10.50
CA GLU A 219 -48.75 21.19 -10.26
C GLU A 219 -48.70 22.34 -11.28
N LYS A 220 -47.51 22.91 -11.54
CA LYS A 220 -47.35 23.95 -12.58
C LYS A 220 -47.58 23.44 -14.00
N ILE A 221 -47.28 22.18 -14.30
CA ILE A 221 -47.64 21.56 -15.58
C ILE A 221 -49.17 21.45 -15.71
N PHE A 222 -49.89 21.07 -14.65
CA PHE A 222 -51.36 21.04 -14.66
C PHE A 222 -51.97 22.44 -14.82
N GLU A 223 -51.46 23.46 -14.12
CA GLU A 223 -51.89 24.86 -14.32
C GLU A 223 -51.68 25.31 -15.78
N ILE A 224 -50.53 25.00 -16.38
CA ILE A 224 -50.24 25.31 -17.79
C ILE A 224 -51.19 24.56 -18.74
N GLN A 225 -51.53 23.30 -18.46
CA GLN A 225 -52.46 22.52 -19.26
C GLN A 225 -53.90 23.06 -19.19
N ASP A 226 -54.37 23.47 -18.01
CA ASP A 226 -55.69 24.09 -17.86
C ASP A 226 -55.74 25.45 -18.58
N LEU A 227 -54.76 26.33 -18.34
CA LEU A 227 -54.68 27.61 -19.06
C LEU A 227 -54.59 27.42 -20.58
N SER A 228 -53.87 26.41 -21.07
CA SER A 228 -53.83 26.06 -22.50
C SER A 228 -55.19 25.59 -23.03
N SER A 229 -55.95 24.85 -22.22
CA SER A 229 -57.31 24.41 -22.53
C SER A 229 -58.28 25.60 -22.56
N GLN A 230 -58.14 26.56 -21.64
CA GLN A 230 -58.88 27.82 -21.66
C GLN A 230 -58.54 28.66 -22.90
N ILE A 231 -57.25 28.82 -23.24
CA ILE A 231 -56.78 29.55 -24.42
C ILE A 231 -57.36 28.95 -25.71
N THR A 232 -57.30 27.63 -25.88
CA THR A 232 -57.86 26.96 -27.07
C THR A 232 -59.38 27.12 -27.17
N ASN A 233 -60.10 27.09 -26.04
CA ASN A 233 -61.54 27.38 -25.99
C ASN A 233 -61.87 28.84 -26.33
N VAL A 234 -61.10 29.82 -25.86
CA VAL A 234 -61.26 31.24 -26.27
C VAL A 234 -60.90 31.43 -27.74
N LYS A 235 -59.87 30.74 -28.25
CA LYS A 235 -59.46 30.76 -29.65
C LYS A 235 -60.54 30.16 -30.57
N SER A 236 -61.22 29.08 -30.16
CA SER A 236 -62.34 28.51 -30.92
C SER A 236 -63.58 29.40 -30.87
N LYS A 237 -63.91 30.01 -29.72
CA LYS A 237 -64.99 31.01 -29.57
C LYS A 237 -64.76 32.25 -30.42
N THR A 238 -63.53 32.78 -30.47
CA THR A 238 -63.18 33.93 -31.31
C THR A 238 -63.17 33.59 -32.80
N LEU A 239 -62.72 32.39 -33.20
CA LEU A 239 -62.86 31.89 -34.57
C LEU A 239 -64.33 31.72 -34.99
N SER A 240 -65.18 31.15 -34.12
CA SER A 240 -66.62 31.04 -34.33
C SER A 240 -67.29 32.41 -34.46
N SER A 241 -66.89 33.38 -33.62
CA SER A 241 -67.38 34.75 -33.66
C SER A 241 -66.91 35.51 -34.91
N LYS A 242 -65.67 35.31 -35.36
CA LYS A 242 -65.16 35.80 -36.65
C LYS A 242 -65.91 35.16 -37.83
N LYS A 243 -66.20 33.85 -37.80
CA LYS A 243 -67.06 33.18 -38.79
C LYS A 243 -68.48 33.78 -38.81
N LYS A 244 -69.10 34.01 -37.65
CA LYS A 244 -70.41 34.70 -37.54
C LYS A 244 -70.37 36.14 -38.05
N LYS A 245 -69.31 36.92 -37.78
CA LYS A 245 -69.12 38.27 -38.36
C LYS A 245 -68.92 38.22 -39.88
N LYS A 246 -68.11 37.28 -40.41
CA LYS A 246 -67.91 37.10 -41.87
C LYS A 246 -69.23 36.69 -42.55
N LYS A 247 -70.01 35.79 -41.94
CA LYS A 247 -71.37 35.39 -42.37
C LYS A 247 -72.46 36.45 -42.16
N ARG A 248 -72.18 37.54 -41.42
CA ARG A 248 -73.03 38.74 -41.34
C ARG A 248 -72.60 39.84 -42.33
N LYS A 249 -71.31 39.91 -42.69
CA LYS A 249 -70.79 40.82 -43.73
C LYS A 249 -71.14 40.31 -45.14
N TRP A 250 -71.15 39.00 -45.34
CA TRP A 250 -71.80 38.37 -46.49
C TRP A 250 -73.31 38.27 -46.22
N ARG A 251 -74.06 39.26 -46.69
CA ARG A 251 -75.51 39.22 -46.81
C ARG A 251 -75.84 38.94 -48.29
N PRO A 252 -76.20 37.72 -48.69
CA PRO A 252 -76.78 37.51 -50.00
C PRO A 252 -78.09 38.29 -50.08
N GLY A 253 -78.14 39.32 -50.93
CA GLY A 253 -79.34 39.56 -51.70
C GLY A 253 -79.58 38.36 -52.61
N CYS A 254 -80.83 38.11 -53.00
CA CYS A 254 -81.26 36.90 -53.68
C CYS A 254 -81.17 35.62 -52.81
N LYS A 255 -82.24 35.41 -52.02
CA LYS A 255 -82.87 34.08 -52.08
C LYS A 255 -83.46 33.92 -53.48
N ASP A 256 -83.56 32.68 -53.95
CA ASP A 256 -84.18 32.28 -55.22
C ASP A 256 -83.30 32.48 -56.47
N CYS A 257 -82.18 31.75 -56.51
CA CYS A 257 -81.59 31.24 -57.76
C CYS A 257 -81.00 29.84 -57.51
N TRP A 258 -80.99 28.99 -58.55
CA TRP A 258 -80.46 27.62 -58.55
C TRP A 258 -81.24 26.56 -57.75
N ARG A 259 -82.54 26.45 -58.05
CA ARG A 259 -83.18 25.13 -58.25
C ARG A 259 -83.78 25.07 -59.65
N LEU A 260 -82.93 24.93 -60.65
CA LEU A 260 -83.29 24.36 -61.95
C LEU A 260 -82.26 23.28 -62.26
N GLY A 261 -82.55 22.07 -61.79
CA GLY A 261 -81.89 20.89 -62.32
C GLY A 261 -82.42 20.67 -63.73
N VAL A 262 -81.51 20.44 -64.67
CA VAL A 262 -81.85 19.97 -66.02
C VAL A 262 -82.65 18.68 -65.88
N GLN A 263 -83.82 18.63 -66.49
CA GLN A 263 -84.63 17.43 -66.60
C GLN A 263 -85.18 17.39 -68.01
N ASP A 264 -84.59 16.55 -68.84
CA ASP A 264 -85.03 16.32 -70.22
C ASP A 264 -86.46 15.80 -70.25
N GLN A 265 -87.31 16.42 -71.08
CA GLN A 265 -88.29 15.74 -71.93
C GLN A 265 -88.70 16.67 -73.10
N PRO A 266 -88.96 16.14 -74.30
CA PRO A 266 -89.34 16.93 -75.47
C PRO A 266 -90.87 17.06 -75.61
N GLY A 267 -91.34 18.11 -76.31
CA GLY A 267 -92.64 18.04 -76.98
C GLY A 267 -93.56 19.26 -76.88
N GLN A 268 -93.50 20.10 -77.91
CA GLN A 268 -94.61 20.81 -78.57
C GLN A 268 -95.45 21.88 -77.82
N HIS A 269 -95.96 22.76 -78.68
CA HIS A 269 -97.06 23.73 -78.55
C HIS A 269 -96.74 25.21 -78.29
N SER A 270 -97.04 25.95 -79.35
CA SER A 270 -97.30 27.38 -79.48
C SER A 270 -98.13 28.00 -78.37
N GLU A 271 -97.77 29.22 -77.94
CA GLU A 271 -98.53 30.46 -78.27
C GLU A 271 -97.85 31.70 -77.66
N THR A 272 -98.00 32.86 -78.32
CA THR A 272 -97.39 34.15 -77.92
C THR A 272 -98.34 35.05 -77.12
N PRO A 273 -97.97 35.55 -75.92
CA PRO A 273 -98.67 36.64 -75.24
C PRO A 273 -98.02 38.03 -75.48
N PRO A 274 -98.73 39.16 -75.26
CA PRO A 274 -98.43 40.42 -75.96
C PRO A 274 -97.26 41.29 -75.46
N LEU A 275 -96.58 41.90 -76.43
CA LEU A 275 -95.38 42.77 -76.34
C LEU A 275 -95.55 44.14 -75.63
N GLN A 276 -96.45 44.28 -74.66
CA GLN A 276 -96.64 45.56 -73.94
C GLN A 276 -96.10 45.61 -72.50
N LYS A 277 -95.88 44.46 -71.83
CA LYS A 277 -95.28 44.46 -70.47
C LYS A 277 -93.76 44.53 -70.42
N MET A 278 -93.04 44.05 -71.45
CA MET A 278 -91.56 44.13 -71.46
C MET A 278 -91.02 45.55 -71.62
N ARG A 279 -91.71 46.44 -72.36
CA ARG A 279 -91.21 47.81 -72.63
C ARG A 279 -91.01 48.69 -71.40
N LYS A 280 -91.77 48.48 -70.31
CA LYS A 280 -91.58 49.23 -69.05
C LYS A 280 -90.42 48.71 -68.20
N ILE A 281 -89.95 47.49 -68.44
CA ILE A 281 -88.77 46.95 -67.75
C ILE A 281 -87.49 47.43 -68.46
N SER A 282 -87.51 47.51 -69.80
CA SER A 282 -86.35 47.94 -70.59
C SER A 282 -85.94 49.41 -70.45
N GLN A 283 -86.79 50.31 -69.92
CA GLN A 283 -86.48 51.74 -69.80
C GLN A 283 -85.85 52.15 -68.46
N GLU A 284 -85.76 51.23 -67.49
CA GLU A 284 -85.24 51.52 -66.14
C GLU A 284 -84.11 50.56 -65.72
N LEU A 285 -83.48 49.88 -66.71
CA LEU A 285 -82.27 49.10 -66.51
C LEU A 285 -81.07 49.84 -67.10
N GLU A 286 -80.27 50.49 -66.23
CA GLU A 286 -78.88 50.82 -66.56
C GLU A 286 -78.13 49.52 -66.88
N LEU A 287 -77.68 49.38 -68.12
CA LEU A 287 -76.82 48.29 -68.54
C LEU A 287 -75.43 48.53 -67.94
N TYR A 288 -75.00 47.61 -67.07
CA TYR A 288 -73.73 47.70 -66.33
C TYR A 288 -72.48 47.76 -67.23
N PHE A 289 -72.60 47.30 -68.49
CA PHE A 289 -71.61 47.47 -69.53
C PHE A 289 -72.25 48.17 -70.74
N THR A 290 -71.59 49.22 -71.24
CA THR A 290 -72.02 49.99 -72.42
C THR A 290 -71.28 49.57 -73.69
N GLU A 291 -70.04 49.09 -73.56
CA GLU A 291 -69.23 48.57 -74.66
C GLU A 291 -68.72 47.15 -74.32
N PRO A 292 -68.69 46.21 -75.29
CA PRO A 292 -68.28 44.84 -75.03
C PRO A 292 -66.81 44.70 -74.62
N GLN A 293 -65.97 45.70 -74.91
CA GLN A 293 -64.57 45.75 -74.48
C GLN A 293 -64.43 45.88 -72.96
N GLN A 294 -65.33 46.62 -72.29
CA GLN A 294 -65.31 46.81 -70.83
C GLN A 294 -65.37 45.49 -70.04
N LEU A 295 -66.03 44.46 -70.60
CA LEU A 295 -66.06 43.13 -70.00
C LEU A 295 -64.76 42.35 -70.23
N LEU A 296 -64.13 42.51 -71.41
CA LEU A 296 -62.83 41.90 -71.72
C LEU A 296 -61.73 42.52 -70.87
N ASP A 297 -61.74 43.84 -70.68
CA ASP A 297 -60.78 44.56 -69.84
C ASP A 297 -60.87 44.11 -68.37
N VAL A 298 -62.09 43.89 -67.85
CA VAL A 298 -62.31 43.30 -66.52
C VAL A 298 -61.81 41.85 -66.43
N PHE A 299 -61.94 41.05 -67.49
CA PHE A 299 -61.36 39.70 -67.52
C PHE A 299 -59.83 39.73 -67.58
N THR A 300 -59.22 40.60 -68.38
CA THR A 300 -57.75 40.73 -68.42
C THR A 300 -57.19 41.25 -67.11
N GLU A 301 -57.84 42.22 -66.46
CA GLU A 301 -57.42 42.69 -65.13
C GLU A 301 -57.55 41.58 -64.08
N LEU A 302 -58.62 40.76 -64.14
CA LEU A 302 -58.76 39.58 -63.28
C LEU A 302 -57.71 38.49 -63.59
N GLU A 303 -57.31 38.30 -64.84
CA GLU A 303 -56.23 37.38 -65.22
C GLU A 303 -54.88 37.88 -64.69
N GLU A 304 -54.54 39.15 -64.86
CA GLU A 304 -53.33 39.78 -64.29
C GLU A 304 -53.33 39.71 -62.75
N GLN A 305 -54.46 39.98 -62.10
CA GLN A 305 -54.59 39.84 -60.65
C GLN A 305 -54.41 38.38 -60.20
N ASN A 306 -55.00 37.40 -60.90
CA ASN A 306 -54.81 35.98 -60.58
C ASN A 306 -53.36 35.50 -60.82
N LEU A 307 -52.70 35.99 -61.86
CA LEU A 307 -51.29 35.68 -62.14
C LEU A 307 -50.38 36.27 -61.06
N SER A 308 -50.57 37.53 -60.68
CA SER A 308 -49.79 38.14 -59.59
C SER A 308 -50.05 37.46 -58.24
N LEU A 309 -51.29 37.06 -57.94
CA LEU A 309 -51.60 36.26 -56.74
C LEU A 309 -50.89 34.90 -56.76
N THR A 310 -50.81 34.25 -57.92
CA THR A 310 -50.09 32.98 -58.08
C THR A 310 -48.59 33.15 -57.86
N GLN A 311 -47.98 34.19 -58.42
CA GLN A 311 -46.56 34.53 -58.21
C GLN A 311 -46.28 34.84 -56.72
N ASN A 312 -47.08 35.71 -56.10
CA ASN A 312 -46.95 36.02 -54.66
C ASN A 312 -47.07 34.79 -53.77
N VAL A 313 -47.91 33.80 -54.13
CA VAL A 313 -48.01 32.53 -53.39
C VAL A 313 -46.75 31.69 -53.59
N GLN A 314 -46.23 31.57 -54.82
CA GLN A 314 -45.01 30.81 -55.12
C GLN A 314 -43.77 31.41 -54.43
N GLU A 315 -43.59 32.73 -54.47
CA GLU A 315 -42.51 33.43 -53.75
C GLU A 315 -42.62 33.23 -52.23
N MET A 316 -43.85 33.29 -51.68
CA MET A 316 -44.08 33.01 -50.26
C MET A 316 -43.80 31.54 -49.90
N GLU A 317 -44.13 30.59 -50.78
CA GLU A 317 -43.80 29.17 -50.61
C GLU A 317 -42.28 28.96 -50.61
N GLU A 318 -41.53 29.54 -51.55
CA GLU A 318 -40.07 29.47 -51.60
C GLU A 318 -39.41 30.05 -50.34
N THR A 319 -39.84 31.23 -49.87
CA THR A 319 -39.31 31.82 -48.62
C THR A 319 -39.62 30.97 -47.39
N VAL A 320 -40.78 30.31 -47.33
CA VAL A 320 -41.12 29.37 -46.25
C VAL A 320 -40.25 28.10 -46.33
N GLU A 321 -39.94 27.61 -47.53
CA GLU A 321 -39.01 26.49 -47.71
C GLU A 321 -37.56 26.85 -47.32
N ASP A 322 -37.08 28.04 -47.67
CA ASP A 322 -35.79 28.60 -47.26
C ASP A 322 -35.70 28.71 -45.73
N LEU A 323 -36.71 29.28 -45.09
CA LEU A 323 -36.81 29.33 -43.62
C LEU A 323 -36.86 27.92 -43.01
N GLY A 324 -37.55 26.98 -43.65
CA GLY A 324 -37.55 25.57 -43.26
C GLY A 324 -36.18 24.90 -43.42
N ARG A 325 -35.42 25.21 -44.48
CA ARG A 325 -34.05 24.71 -44.70
C ARG A 325 -33.08 25.30 -43.68
N THR A 326 -33.12 26.61 -43.42
CA THR A 326 -32.27 27.26 -42.41
C THR A 326 -32.57 26.75 -40.99
N LEU A 327 -33.85 26.57 -40.63
CA LEU A 327 -34.23 26.00 -39.33
C LEU A 327 -33.80 24.54 -39.15
N ARG A 328 -33.88 23.71 -40.21
CA ARG A 328 -33.34 22.33 -40.19
C ARG A 328 -31.81 22.33 -40.02
N ASN A 329 -31.12 23.24 -40.70
CA ASN A 329 -29.66 23.35 -40.63
C ASN A 329 -29.19 23.83 -39.23
N THR A 330 -29.81 24.86 -38.66
CA THR A 330 -29.49 25.33 -37.30
C THR A 330 -29.84 24.29 -36.24
N ARG A 331 -30.97 23.59 -36.38
CA ARG A 331 -31.32 22.45 -35.51
C ARG A 331 -30.26 21.35 -35.56
N SER A 332 -29.85 20.94 -36.76
CA SER A 332 -28.79 19.93 -36.97
C SER A 332 -27.46 20.37 -36.36
N ARG A 333 -27.10 21.66 -36.45
CA ARG A 333 -25.90 22.23 -35.81
C ARG A 333 -25.98 22.14 -34.28
N MET A 334 -27.08 22.61 -33.69
CA MET A 334 -27.32 22.52 -32.25
C MET A 334 -27.34 21.06 -31.75
N ASP A 335 -27.93 20.13 -32.51
CA ASP A 335 -27.93 18.70 -32.14
C ASP A 335 -26.53 18.07 -32.19
N ARG A 336 -25.61 18.58 -33.04
CA ARG A 336 -24.18 18.20 -33.02
C ARG A 336 -23.45 18.80 -31.83
N GLU A 337 -23.66 20.09 -31.56
CA GLU A 337 -23.10 20.80 -30.39
C GLU A 337 -23.54 20.12 -29.08
N LEU A 338 -24.83 19.76 -28.95
CA LEU A 338 -25.35 19.02 -27.79
C LEU A 338 -24.77 17.60 -27.67
N LYS A 339 -24.49 16.90 -28.78
CA LYS A 339 -23.80 15.60 -28.76
C LYS A 339 -22.36 15.75 -28.29
N HIS A 340 -21.64 16.75 -28.81
CA HIS A 340 -20.27 17.06 -28.41
C HIS A 340 -20.20 17.43 -26.91
N LEU A 341 -21.08 18.30 -26.42
CA LEU A 341 -21.15 18.65 -25.00
C LEU A 341 -21.44 17.44 -24.11
N LYS A 342 -22.34 16.54 -24.51
CA LYS A 342 -22.60 15.28 -23.80
C LYS A 342 -21.37 14.35 -23.79
N GLN A 343 -20.61 14.29 -24.89
CA GLN A 343 -19.36 13.54 -24.95
C GLN A 343 -18.30 14.15 -24.02
N CYS A 344 -18.11 15.47 -24.04
CA CYS A 344 -17.21 16.17 -23.10
C CYS A 344 -17.58 15.90 -21.64
N ILE A 345 -18.88 16.00 -21.28
CA ILE A 345 -19.37 15.66 -19.95
C ILE A 345 -19.01 14.22 -19.60
N SER A 346 -19.31 13.24 -20.46
CA SER A 346 -18.98 11.83 -20.22
C SER A 346 -17.48 11.59 -20.02
N THR A 347 -16.62 12.26 -20.80
CA THR A 347 -15.16 12.15 -20.68
C THR A 347 -14.67 12.74 -19.36
N ILE A 348 -15.18 13.92 -18.98
CA ILE A 348 -14.80 14.59 -17.72
C ILE A 348 -15.32 13.80 -16.51
N THR A 349 -16.55 13.29 -16.54
CA THR A 349 -17.09 12.42 -15.47
C THR A 349 -16.27 11.14 -15.32
N MET A 350 -15.84 10.52 -16.41
CA MET A 350 -14.95 9.34 -16.35
C MET A 350 -13.54 9.69 -15.85
N ALA A 351 -13.03 10.88 -16.14
CA ALA A 351 -11.75 11.35 -15.59
C ALA A 351 -11.86 11.62 -14.08
N ILE A 352 -12.91 12.30 -13.63
CA ILE A 352 -13.19 12.55 -12.20
C ILE A 352 -13.28 11.22 -11.44
N ALA A 353 -14.04 10.24 -11.93
CA ALA A 353 -14.19 8.95 -11.27
C ALA A 353 -12.84 8.20 -11.11
N LYS A 354 -11.93 8.32 -12.08
CA LYS A 354 -10.57 7.77 -11.97
C LYS A 354 -9.69 8.53 -10.98
N GLU A 355 -9.81 9.86 -10.95
CA GLU A 355 -9.07 10.70 -9.99
C GLU A 355 -9.56 10.45 -8.56
N GLU A 356 -10.87 10.23 -8.36
CA GLU A 356 -11.47 9.82 -7.09
C GLU A 356 -10.99 8.42 -6.65
N GLU A 357 -10.88 7.47 -7.58
CA GLU A 357 -10.32 6.14 -7.34
C GLU A 357 -8.83 6.22 -6.91
N THR A 358 -8.00 6.98 -7.64
CA THR A 358 -6.58 7.16 -7.28
C THR A 358 -6.42 7.94 -5.97
N ALA A 359 -7.28 8.92 -5.68
CA ALA A 359 -7.30 9.63 -4.40
C ALA A 359 -7.66 8.70 -3.25
N ALA A 360 -8.66 7.82 -3.41
CA ALA A 360 -9.03 6.82 -2.42
C ALA A 360 -7.92 5.77 -2.21
N GLU A 361 -7.24 5.33 -3.28
CA GLU A 361 -6.05 4.48 -3.15
C GLU A 361 -4.91 5.16 -2.38
N LEU A 362 -4.63 6.44 -2.68
CA LEU A 362 -3.58 7.20 -2.01
C LEU A 362 -3.93 7.48 -0.55
N GLU A 363 -5.21 7.75 -0.24
CA GLU A 363 -5.68 7.88 1.13
C GLU A 363 -5.57 6.55 1.88
N LEU A 364 -5.92 5.42 1.26
CA LEU A 364 -5.75 4.10 1.85
C LEU A 364 -4.27 3.79 2.11
N LYS A 365 -3.38 4.05 1.14
CA LYS A 365 -1.93 3.93 1.30
C LYS A 365 -1.46 4.80 2.46
N ALA A 366 -1.81 6.07 2.49
CA ALA A 366 -1.47 6.99 3.56
C ALA A 366 -1.96 6.47 4.92
N ARG A 367 -3.23 6.09 5.06
CA ARG A 367 -3.77 5.52 6.31
C ARG A 367 -3.02 4.26 6.73
N VAL A 368 -2.70 3.35 5.81
CA VAL A 368 -1.89 2.14 6.12
C VAL A 368 -0.48 2.52 6.63
N PHE A 369 0.15 3.54 6.03
CA PHE A 369 1.43 4.07 6.51
C PHE A 369 1.32 4.82 7.86
N HIS A 370 0.16 5.42 8.19
CA HIS A 370 -0.11 6.09 9.47
C HIS A 370 -0.59 5.14 10.58
N PHE A 371 -1.11 3.94 10.25
CA PHE A 371 -1.53 2.92 11.22
C PHE A 371 -0.38 2.05 11.72
N GLY A 372 0.70 1.93 10.93
CA GLY A 372 2.00 1.78 11.54
C GLY A 372 2.34 3.08 12.26
N GLU A 373 2.89 2.99 13.47
CA GLU A 373 3.77 4.05 13.98
C GLU A 373 4.96 4.11 13.01
N TYR A 374 4.82 4.80 11.87
CA TYR A 374 5.92 5.09 10.98
C TYR A 374 6.77 6.10 11.70
N MET A 375 7.73 5.58 12.47
CA MET A 375 8.73 6.35 13.19
C MET A 375 9.71 6.95 12.17
N GLY A 376 9.22 7.75 11.21
CA GLY A 376 10.04 8.48 10.24
C GLY A 376 11.08 9.31 10.99
N ASP A 377 10.63 10.04 12.00
CA ASP A 377 11.50 10.75 12.95
C ASP A 377 12.54 9.88 13.68
N GLU A 378 12.37 8.55 13.82
CA GLU A 378 13.40 7.66 14.38
C GLU A 378 14.27 7.01 13.30
N GLN A 379 13.70 6.73 12.13
CA GLN A 379 14.43 6.24 10.95
C GLN A 379 15.35 7.33 10.40
N ASP A 380 14.91 8.58 10.36
CA ASP A 380 15.71 9.74 9.97
C ASP A 380 16.82 9.98 11.00
N LYS A 381 16.54 9.92 12.31
CA LYS A 381 17.60 9.94 13.36
C LYS A 381 18.60 8.78 13.22
N LEU A 382 18.13 7.61 12.78
CA LEU A 382 18.99 6.44 12.53
C LEU A 382 19.82 6.63 11.25
N LEU A 383 19.26 7.23 10.20
CA LEU A 383 19.92 7.60 8.95
C LEU A 383 20.97 8.70 9.19
N ASP A 384 20.68 9.70 10.02
CA ASP A 384 21.64 10.71 10.48
C ASP A 384 22.78 10.06 11.30
N SER A 385 22.44 9.16 12.23
CA SER A 385 23.44 8.41 13.01
C SER A 385 24.32 7.52 12.11
N LEU A 386 23.74 6.93 11.06
CA LEU A 386 24.47 6.16 10.06
C LEU A 386 25.35 7.07 9.20
N HIS A 387 24.82 8.20 8.72
CA HIS A 387 25.56 9.20 7.94
C HIS A 387 26.80 9.67 8.71
N LEU A 388 26.65 10.04 9.99
CA LEU A 388 27.77 10.42 10.85
C LEU A 388 28.83 9.32 10.98
N LYS A 389 28.44 8.06 11.18
CA LYS A 389 29.38 6.92 11.26
C LYS A 389 30.09 6.65 9.93
N VAL A 390 29.37 6.72 8.81
CA VAL A 390 29.94 6.57 7.46
C VAL A 390 30.91 7.70 7.17
N LEU A 391 30.59 8.93 7.60
CA LEU A 391 31.43 10.11 7.48
C LEU A 391 32.70 10.00 8.34
N ASP A 392 32.61 9.46 9.56
CA ASP A 392 33.78 9.15 10.39
C ASP A 392 34.68 8.09 9.73
N VAL A 393 34.11 7.02 9.14
CA VAL A 393 34.90 6.02 8.41
C VAL A 393 35.56 6.63 7.16
N TYR A 394 34.80 7.38 6.37
CA TYR A 394 35.29 8.07 5.16
C TYR A 394 36.48 8.99 5.47
N ARG A 395 36.38 9.79 6.55
CA ARG A 395 37.46 10.66 7.04
C ARG A 395 38.74 9.89 7.38
N ASN A 396 38.60 8.73 8.03
CA ASN A 396 39.72 7.91 8.47
C ASN A 396 40.35 7.07 7.34
N CYS A 397 39.57 6.68 6.33
CA CYS A 397 40.01 5.79 5.25
C CYS A 397 40.41 6.50 3.95
N VAL A 398 39.74 7.59 3.59
CA VAL A 398 39.87 8.27 2.28
C VAL A 398 40.44 9.69 2.43
N GLY A 399 40.11 10.38 3.52
CA GLY A 399 40.61 11.72 3.85
C GLY A 399 39.67 12.87 3.47
N GLY A 400 39.68 13.93 4.27
CA GLY A 400 38.64 14.98 4.29
C GLY A 400 38.62 15.99 3.15
N GLN A 401 39.24 15.73 1.99
CA GLN A 401 39.37 16.73 0.92
C GLN A 401 38.11 16.92 0.06
N GLN A 402 37.13 16.00 0.12
CA GLN A 402 35.87 16.08 -0.65
C GLN A 402 34.61 15.89 0.21
N GLU A 403 34.63 16.33 1.49
CA GLU A 403 33.48 16.17 2.39
C GLU A 403 32.24 17.00 2.00
N ALA A 404 32.43 18.13 1.31
CA ALA A 404 31.38 19.10 1.02
C ALA A 404 30.49 18.67 -0.15
N GLY A 405 29.51 17.79 0.12
CA GLY A 405 28.40 17.49 -0.80
C GLY A 405 28.14 16.02 -1.11
N LEU A 406 28.90 15.08 -0.51
CA LEU A 406 28.68 13.65 -0.70
C LEU A 406 27.55 13.11 0.18
N GLY A 407 26.58 12.44 -0.42
CA GLY A 407 25.55 11.69 0.32
C GLY A 407 26.08 10.36 0.85
N THR A 408 25.43 9.80 1.89
CA THR A 408 25.88 8.57 2.59
C THR A 408 26.21 7.41 1.65
N VAL A 409 25.39 7.20 0.60
CA VAL A 409 25.60 6.14 -0.40
C VAL A 409 26.87 6.39 -1.22
N GLN A 410 27.11 7.64 -1.65
CA GLN A 410 28.31 8.00 -2.41
C GLN A 410 29.58 7.83 -1.56
N MET A 411 29.51 8.19 -0.28
CA MET A 411 30.62 7.97 0.66
C MET A 411 30.91 6.47 0.84
N LEU A 412 29.87 5.64 0.94
CA LEU A 412 30.01 4.18 0.98
C LEU A 412 30.65 3.62 -0.29
N THR A 413 30.21 4.03 -1.48
CA THR A 413 30.80 3.57 -2.75
C THR A 413 32.28 3.92 -2.87
N VAL A 414 32.70 5.08 -2.37
CA VAL A 414 34.14 5.45 -2.34
C VAL A 414 34.92 4.66 -1.28
N ILE A 415 34.31 4.35 -0.12
CA ILE A 415 34.91 3.45 0.88
C ILE A 415 35.07 2.03 0.31
N GLU A 416 34.05 1.50 -0.37
CA GLU A 416 34.07 0.19 -1.03
C GLU A 416 35.19 0.12 -2.07
N HIS A 417 35.26 1.10 -2.97
CA HIS A 417 36.34 1.18 -3.96
C HIS A 417 37.73 1.25 -3.29
N GLN A 418 37.88 2.04 -2.23
CA GLN A 418 39.15 2.14 -1.51
C GLN A 418 39.52 0.84 -0.78
N LEU A 419 38.53 0.07 -0.30
CA LEU A 419 38.74 -1.26 0.29
C LEU A 419 39.16 -2.27 -0.78
N ASP A 420 38.51 -2.26 -1.95
CA ASP A 420 38.87 -3.14 -3.07
C ASP A 420 40.31 -2.89 -3.54
N GLU A 421 40.70 -1.62 -3.75
CA GLU A 421 42.10 -1.25 -4.04
C GLU A 421 43.08 -1.77 -2.98
N LEU A 422 42.73 -1.64 -1.69
CA LEU A 422 43.58 -2.12 -0.59
C LEU A 422 43.66 -3.65 -0.54
N LEU A 423 42.62 -4.37 -0.95
CA LEU A 423 42.59 -5.83 -1.03
C LEU A 423 43.42 -6.34 -2.21
N GLU A 424 43.30 -5.73 -3.40
CA GLU A 424 44.18 -6.02 -4.55
C GLU A 424 45.65 -5.77 -4.22
N ASN A 425 45.95 -4.63 -3.58
CA ASN A 425 47.30 -4.33 -3.09
C ASN A 425 47.79 -5.35 -2.03
N LEU A 426 46.88 -5.92 -1.24
CA LEU A 426 47.21 -6.95 -0.24
C LEU A 426 47.51 -8.31 -0.87
N GLU A 427 46.78 -8.71 -1.92
CA GLU A 427 47.04 -9.91 -2.70
C GLU A 427 48.42 -9.84 -3.41
N HIS A 428 48.82 -8.65 -3.86
CA HIS A 428 50.12 -8.41 -4.50
C HIS A 428 51.28 -8.13 -3.52
N VAL A 429 51.11 -8.27 -2.20
CA VAL A 429 52.21 -8.09 -1.23
C VAL A 429 53.30 -9.15 -1.45
N PRO A 430 54.56 -8.77 -1.72
CA PRO A 430 55.63 -9.74 -1.90
C PRO A 430 55.81 -10.64 -0.67
N PRO A 431 55.93 -11.98 -0.83
CA PRO A 431 55.98 -12.91 0.30
C PRO A 431 57.16 -12.66 1.24
N ALA A 432 58.26 -12.07 0.76
CA ALA A 432 59.37 -11.63 1.59
C ALA A 432 58.99 -10.57 2.64
N LYS A 433 58.01 -9.70 2.36
CA LYS A 433 57.48 -8.74 3.35
C LYS A 433 56.60 -9.44 4.40
N ILE A 434 55.82 -10.42 3.97
CA ILE A 434 54.98 -11.25 4.86
C ILE A 434 55.86 -12.02 5.84
N GLU A 435 56.88 -12.73 5.34
CA GLU A 435 57.82 -13.49 6.16
C GLU A 435 58.60 -12.61 7.16
N GLN A 436 58.93 -11.37 6.77
CA GLN A 436 59.54 -10.37 7.68
C GLN A 436 58.57 -9.93 8.77
N ALA A 437 57.29 -9.68 8.43
CA ALA A 437 56.25 -9.31 9.39
C ALA A 437 55.93 -10.44 10.37
N GLU A 438 55.85 -11.69 9.89
CA GLU A 438 55.70 -12.88 10.72
C GLU A 438 56.88 -13.06 11.67
N LYS A 439 58.11 -12.98 11.15
CA LYS A 439 59.34 -13.02 11.98
C LYS A 439 59.35 -11.89 13.02
N ALA A 440 58.83 -10.71 12.71
CA ALA A 440 58.70 -9.61 13.67
C ALA A 440 57.63 -9.90 14.74
N LYS A 441 56.45 -10.38 14.36
CA LYS A 441 55.36 -10.72 15.30
C LYS A 441 55.69 -11.90 16.20
N GLU A 442 56.33 -12.94 15.69
CA GLU A 442 56.80 -14.08 16.50
C GLU A 442 57.98 -13.68 17.40
N LYS A 443 58.87 -12.76 16.97
CA LYS A 443 59.86 -12.13 17.87
C LYS A 443 59.17 -11.35 19.00
N GLU A 444 58.20 -10.50 18.68
CA GLU A 444 57.42 -9.72 19.66
C GLU A 444 56.75 -10.65 20.68
N ARG A 445 56.07 -11.71 20.21
CA ARG A 445 55.43 -12.73 21.04
C ARG A 445 56.42 -13.45 21.95
N ARG A 446 57.60 -13.84 21.44
CA ARG A 446 58.69 -14.45 22.24
C ARG A 446 59.22 -13.50 23.31
N VAL A 447 59.34 -12.20 23.01
CA VAL A 447 59.77 -11.18 23.99
C VAL A 447 58.71 -11.02 25.07
N ARG A 448 57.44 -10.81 24.72
CA ARG A 448 56.33 -10.73 25.69
C ARG A 448 56.29 -11.93 26.64
N LEU A 449 56.40 -13.16 26.12
CA LEU A 449 56.41 -14.37 26.94
C LEU A 449 57.63 -14.47 27.88
N ARG A 450 58.81 -13.99 27.45
CA ARG A 450 60.02 -13.92 28.29
C ARG A 450 59.86 -12.86 29.38
N GLU A 451 59.31 -11.70 29.05
CA GLU A 451 59.03 -10.63 30.00
C GLU A 451 58.03 -11.07 31.06
N GLU A 452 56.92 -11.72 30.68
CA GLU A 452 55.94 -12.27 31.62
C GLU A 452 56.58 -13.30 32.57
N LYS A 453 57.37 -14.25 32.04
CA LYS A 453 58.11 -15.20 32.86
C LYS A 453 59.10 -14.52 33.81
N ALA A 454 59.83 -13.50 33.33
CA ALA A 454 60.75 -12.73 34.16
C ALA A 454 60.03 -11.90 35.23
N ARG A 455 58.86 -11.32 34.93
CA ARG A 455 58.00 -10.62 35.90
C ARG A 455 57.49 -11.58 36.97
N MET A 456 57.03 -12.77 36.60
CA MET A 456 56.61 -13.81 37.56
C MET A 456 57.77 -14.28 38.45
N GLN A 457 58.97 -14.46 37.90
CA GLN A 457 60.15 -14.82 38.68
C GLN A 457 60.59 -13.69 39.64
N LYS A 458 60.56 -12.43 39.19
CA LYS A 458 60.84 -11.26 40.04
C LYS A 458 59.82 -11.13 41.16
N ALA A 459 58.53 -11.24 40.89
CA ALA A 459 57.48 -11.21 41.91
C ALA A 459 57.68 -12.31 42.97
N LEU A 460 58.06 -13.53 42.57
CA LEU A 460 58.40 -14.62 43.50
C LEU A 460 59.68 -14.36 44.30
N GLN A 461 60.67 -13.67 43.73
CA GLN A 461 61.89 -13.25 44.44
C GLN A 461 61.60 -12.13 45.44
N GLU A 462 60.85 -11.11 45.03
CA GLU A 462 60.37 -9.99 45.85
C GLU A 462 59.51 -10.51 47.01
N GLU A 463 58.59 -11.44 46.78
CA GLU A 463 57.80 -12.08 47.84
C GLU A 463 58.71 -12.83 48.84
N ARG A 464 59.71 -13.58 48.37
CA ARG A 464 60.68 -14.26 49.25
C ARG A 464 61.49 -13.26 50.09
N LEU A 465 61.92 -12.16 49.48
CA LEU A 465 62.66 -11.08 50.15
C LEU A 465 61.77 -10.38 51.20
N LEU A 466 60.54 -10.02 50.86
CA LEU A 466 59.56 -9.44 51.79
C LEU A 466 59.25 -10.38 52.95
N ARG A 467 59.03 -11.68 52.69
CA ARG A 467 58.84 -12.70 53.74
C ARG A 467 60.09 -12.85 54.63
N ALA A 468 61.29 -12.71 54.08
CA ALA A 468 62.54 -12.73 54.85
C ALA A 468 62.72 -11.46 55.70
N GLN A 469 62.44 -10.28 55.15
CA GLN A 469 62.44 -9.00 55.87
C GLN A 469 61.40 -8.99 56.99
N ALA A 470 60.18 -9.45 56.74
CA ALA A 470 59.14 -9.58 57.76
C ALA A 470 59.56 -10.55 58.89
N ARG A 471 60.28 -11.64 58.59
CA ARG A 471 60.86 -12.52 59.61
C ARG A 471 61.99 -11.88 60.42
N ALA A 472 62.75 -10.96 59.81
CA ALA A 472 63.82 -10.22 60.49
C ALA A 472 63.30 -9.06 61.35
N GLN A 473 62.20 -8.41 60.91
CA GLN A 473 61.50 -7.35 61.63
C GLN A 473 60.53 -7.89 62.71
N ALA A 474 60.07 -9.14 62.58
CA ALA A 474 59.24 -9.80 63.58
C ALA A 474 59.95 -9.79 64.94
N GLU A 475 59.21 -9.40 65.98
CA GLU A 475 59.78 -9.22 67.32
C GLU A 475 60.50 -10.48 67.79
N ILE A 476 61.79 -10.36 68.11
CA ILE A 476 62.62 -11.46 68.60
C ILE A 476 62.09 -11.88 69.97
N ARG A 477 61.21 -12.89 69.99
CA ARG A 477 60.63 -13.47 71.21
C ARG A 477 61.75 -14.04 72.09
N LYS A 478 62.25 -13.22 73.03
CA LYS A 478 63.27 -13.59 74.00
C LYS A 478 62.78 -14.78 74.82
N LYS A 479 63.35 -15.97 74.59
CA LYS A 479 63.03 -17.18 75.35
C LYS A 479 63.37 -16.95 76.82
N ARG A 480 62.35 -16.82 77.68
CA ARG A 480 62.54 -16.76 79.14
C ARG A 480 62.73 -18.18 79.66
N GLY A 481 63.91 -18.47 80.23
CA GLY A 481 64.28 -19.80 80.73
C GLY A 481 65.80 -19.95 80.85
N ARG A 482 66.27 -21.06 81.45
CA ARG A 482 67.71 -21.38 81.52
C ARG A 482 68.29 -21.55 80.10
N LYS A 483 69.50 -21.04 79.88
CA LYS A 483 70.21 -21.13 78.59
C LYS A 483 70.40 -22.60 78.21
N LEU A 484 69.87 -23.02 77.07
CA LEU A 484 69.99 -24.40 76.61
C LEU A 484 71.45 -24.69 76.27
N VAL A 485 72.14 -25.46 77.10
CA VAL A 485 73.49 -25.92 76.80
C VAL A 485 73.39 -26.93 75.67
N CYS A 486 74.12 -26.68 74.58
CA CYS A 486 74.25 -27.65 73.50
C CYS A 486 74.91 -28.90 74.08
N ARG A 487 74.13 -29.99 74.20
CA ARG A 487 74.69 -31.33 74.43
C ARG A 487 75.52 -31.69 73.19
N SER A 488 76.54 -32.51 73.38
CA SER A 488 77.58 -32.85 72.40
C SER A 488 77.05 -32.97 70.97
N ARG A 489 77.84 -32.50 69.98
CA ARG A 489 77.60 -32.76 68.56
C ARG A 489 77.24 -34.26 68.41
N PRO A 490 76.11 -34.62 67.76
CA PRO A 490 75.87 -36.01 67.43
C PRO A 490 77.05 -36.55 66.61
N PRO A 491 77.39 -37.84 66.71
CA PRO A 491 78.45 -38.43 65.91
C PRO A 491 78.27 -38.03 64.46
N ALA A 492 79.35 -37.60 63.80
CA ALA A 492 79.30 -37.31 62.38
C ALA A 492 78.78 -38.58 61.69
N PHE A 493 77.57 -38.53 61.15
CA PHE A 493 77.07 -39.59 60.29
C PHE A 493 78.09 -39.66 59.16
N ARG A 494 78.82 -40.77 59.06
CA ARG A 494 79.70 -40.97 57.92
C ARG A 494 78.78 -40.90 56.72
N ALA A 495 78.95 -39.85 55.92
CA ALA A 495 78.56 -39.96 54.54
C ALA A 495 79.31 -41.19 54.02
N THR A 496 78.58 -42.29 53.79
CA THR A 496 78.89 -43.10 52.61
C THR A 496 79.12 -42.08 51.52
N ALA A 497 80.34 -42.04 50.99
CA ALA A 497 80.63 -41.18 49.86
C ALA A 497 79.51 -41.43 48.86
N ALA A 498 78.71 -40.41 48.58
CA ALA A 498 77.92 -40.44 47.38
C ALA A 498 78.96 -40.62 46.29
N SER A 499 78.95 -41.77 45.63
CA SER A 499 79.67 -41.93 44.38
C SER A 499 79.28 -40.73 43.52
N ASP A 500 80.26 -40.01 42.97
CA ASP A 500 80.03 -38.94 42.00
C ASP A 500 79.54 -39.54 40.68
N HIS A 501 78.38 -40.19 40.73
CA HIS A 501 77.44 -40.30 39.64
C HIS A 501 76.72 -38.97 39.57
N ALA A 502 77.43 -37.98 39.02
CA ALA A 502 76.77 -36.90 38.33
C ALA A 502 75.76 -37.56 37.37
N LEU A 503 74.47 -37.29 37.58
CA LEU A 503 73.48 -37.59 36.57
C LEU A 503 73.91 -36.77 35.34
N PRO A 504 74.07 -37.38 34.15
CA PRO A 504 74.53 -36.68 32.97
C PRO A 504 73.64 -35.46 32.71
N ASP A 505 74.25 -34.36 32.28
CA ASP A 505 73.46 -33.21 31.86
C ASP A 505 72.60 -33.65 30.66
N LYS A 506 71.38 -33.12 30.52
CA LYS A 506 70.45 -33.61 29.49
C LYS A 506 70.99 -33.44 28.06
N ALA A 507 71.91 -32.49 27.88
CA ALA A 507 72.64 -32.31 26.64
C ALA A 507 73.60 -33.49 26.31
N GLU A 508 74.10 -34.22 27.31
CA GLU A 508 74.98 -35.39 27.12
C GLU A 508 74.18 -36.66 26.79
N GLU A 509 72.99 -36.84 27.38
CA GLU A 509 72.05 -37.90 26.97
C GLU A 509 71.57 -37.70 25.51
N GLU A 510 71.24 -36.48 25.12
CA GLU A 510 70.85 -36.15 23.74
C GLU A 510 72.00 -36.35 22.74
N LEU A 511 73.26 -36.10 23.14
CA LEU A 511 74.43 -36.34 22.28
C LEU A 511 74.74 -37.83 22.13
N LEU A 512 74.59 -38.63 23.20
CA LEU A 512 74.78 -40.08 23.15
C LEU A 512 73.70 -40.76 22.28
N TYR A 513 72.45 -40.29 22.35
CA TYR A 513 71.36 -40.79 21.49
C TYR A 513 71.54 -40.47 19.99
N PHE A 514 72.43 -39.53 19.64
CA PHE A 514 72.66 -39.11 18.25
C PHE A 514 73.86 -39.80 17.57
N PHE A 515 74.68 -40.54 18.33
CA PHE A 515 75.89 -41.22 17.83
C PHE A 515 75.94 -42.73 18.13
N THR A 516 74.81 -43.33 18.49
CA THR A 516 74.56 -44.79 18.48
C THR A 516 73.34 -45.11 17.61
#